data_AF-A0A517I5V3-F1
#
_entry.id   AF-A0A517I5V3-F1
#
_cell.length_a   1.000
_cell.length_b   1.000
_cell.length_c   1.000
_cell.angle_alpha   90.00
_cell.angle_beta   90.00
_cell.angle_gamma   90.00
#
_symmetry.space_group_name_H-M   'P 1'
#
loop_
_entity.id
_entity.type
_entity.pdbx_description
1 polymer ?
#
loop_
_entity_poly.entity_id
_entity_poly.type
_entity_poly.pdbx_seq_one_letter_code
_entity_poly.pdbx_strand_id
1 'polypeptide(L)'
;MLDLASPVWGMLQGPYGLSDRIPALIQHIQHDYFSDEKEELYWELLYHQNTIYPCTYAAVPYLVEIALKTESPDILLDSFITCGMFEASSENAPQMDVPSEFLRDHTPILDQETIRDIYREYHCAILSLTEQTESILHLARMGEHDADKRYILAADAAFRGDKDIANMLLTFSVGDEYITVCPTCDQSIYIWPDEEEEILFAYEDDPVSHGTAKRFSIIAKRPDMTNDSGLQGLYRRALEIEDKELLAHLPYLAGELNCCSCDTPIHVWTGLFP
;
A
#
# COMPACT_ATOMS: atom_id res chain seq x y z
N MET A 1 -11.56 -12.27 17.64
CA MET A 1 -10.36 -11.47 17.96
C MET A 1 -9.63 -12.08 19.14
N LEU A 2 -8.30 -11.98 19.19
CA LEU A 2 -7.49 -12.48 20.31
C LEU A 2 -7.66 -11.59 21.54
N ASP A 3 -8.26 -12.13 22.62
CA ASP A 3 -8.51 -11.39 23.87
C ASP A 3 -7.29 -10.58 24.35
N LEU A 4 -7.50 -9.30 24.69
CA LEU A 4 -6.43 -8.38 25.09
C LEU A 4 -5.71 -8.79 26.38
N ALA A 5 -6.34 -9.59 27.24
CA ALA A 5 -5.72 -10.16 28.44
C ALA A 5 -5.06 -11.53 28.18
N SER A 6 -5.11 -12.04 26.95
CA SER A 6 -4.52 -13.32 26.60
C SER A 6 -2.98 -13.29 26.75
N PRO A 7 -2.37 -14.30 27.39
CA PRO A 7 -0.90 -14.39 27.46
C PRO A 7 -0.24 -14.61 26.09
N VAL A 8 -1.03 -14.97 25.07
CA VAL A 8 -0.57 -15.16 23.68
C VAL A 8 0.09 -13.89 23.13
N TRP A 9 -0.34 -12.70 23.54
CA TRP A 9 0.30 -11.44 23.11
C TRP A 9 1.79 -11.39 23.42
N GLY A 10 2.20 -11.92 24.58
CA GLY A 10 3.61 -12.03 24.97
C GLY A 10 4.38 -13.10 24.19
N MET A 11 3.75 -13.80 23.25
CA MET A 11 4.34 -14.83 22.40
C MET A 11 4.40 -14.42 20.93
N LEU A 12 3.68 -13.35 20.55
CA LEU A 12 3.69 -12.82 19.19
C LEU A 12 4.95 -11.98 18.97
N GLN A 13 5.67 -12.28 17.90
CA GLN A 13 6.84 -11.50 17.48
C GLN A 13 6.40 -10.18 16.84
N GLY A 14 7.23 -9.17 17.05
CA GLY A 14 7.23 -7.85 16.44
C GLY A 14 8.68 -7.44 16.10
N PRO A 15 8.89 -6.20 15.62
CA PRO A 15 10.20 -5.74 15.12
C PRO A 15 11.30 -5.75 16.20
N TYR A 16 10.91 -5.58 17.46
CA TYR A 16 11.83 -5.51 18.61
C TYR A 16 11.73 -6.73 19.54
N GLY A 17 11.12 -7.84 19.07
CA GLY A 17 10.93 -9.08 19.84
C GLY A 17 9.48 -9.31 20.26
N LEU A 18 9.26 -9.70 21.52
CA LEU A 18 7.92 -10.04 22.02
C LEU A 18 7.04 -8.79 22.20
N SER A 19 5.73 -8.97 21.98
CA SER A 19 4.77 -7.88 21.81
C SER A 19 3.77 -7.69 22.97
N ASP A 20 4.22 -7.89 24.21
CA ASP A 20 3.38 -7.86 25.43
C ASP A 20 2.75 -6.49 25.72
N ARG A 21 3.35 -5.40 25.24
CA ARG A 21 2.84 -4.02 25.41
C ARG A 21 1.71 -3.62 24.44
N ILE A 22 1.50 -4.34 23.34
CA ILE A 22 0.53 -3.96 22.30
C ILE A 22 -0.90 -3.86 22.83
N PRO A 23 -1.42 -4.81 23.66
CA PRO A 23 -2.77 -4.71 24.20
C PRO A 23 -3.04 -3.41 24.98
N ALA A 24 -2.05 -2.93 25.75
CA ALA A 24 -2.18 -1.69 26.51
C ALA A 24 -2.25 -0.46 25.58
N LEU A 25 -1.48 -0.46 24.48
CA LEU A 25 -1.53 0.59 23.48
C LEU A 25 -2.87 0.59 22.74
N ILE A 26 -3.38 -0.58 22.34
CA ILE A 26 -4.72 -0.73 21.74
C ILE A 26 -5.79 -0.15 22.68
N GLN A 27 -5.74 -0.49 23.97
CA GLN A 27 -6.68 0.06 24.94
C GLN A 27 -6.57 1.58 25.07
N HIS A 28 -5.37 2.15 24.96
CA HIS A 28 -5.20 3.59 25.02
C HIS A 28 -5.81 4.28 23.80
N ILE A 29 -5.50 3.82 22.58
CA ILE A 29 -6.04 4.42 21.34
C ILE A 29 -7.55 4.23 21.18
N GLN A 30 -8.15 3.22 21.84
CA GLN A 30 -9.61 3.09 21.94
C GLN A 30 -10.26 4.27 22.67
N HIS A 31 -9.53 4.95 23.56
CA HIS A 31 -10.01 6.10 24.32
C HIS A 31 -9.51 7.43 23.74
N ASP A 32 -8.27 7.46 23.25
CA ASP A 32 -7.63 8.64 22.66
C ASP A 32 -6.87 8.24 21.38
N TYR A 33 -7.57 8.24 20.25
CA TYR A 33 -7.02 7.76 18.99
C TYR A 33 -5.85 8.61 18.48
N PHE A 34 -5.87 9.92 18.72
CA PHE A 34 -4.87 10.85 18.19
C PHE A 34 -3.66 11.03 19.12
N SER A 35 -3.45 10.10 20.04
CA SER A 35 -2.31 10.14 20.95
C SER A 35 -1.00 9.79 20.21
N ASP A 36 0.14 10.30 20.71
CA ASP A 36 1.46 10.01 20.13
C ASP A 36 1.75 8.49 20.16
N GLU A 37 1.14 7.75 21.09
CA GLU A 37 1.25 6.30 21.17
C GLU A 37 0.61 5.55 19.98
N LYS A 38 -0.32 6.18 19.22
CA LYS A 38 -0.81 5.59 17.95
C LYS A 38 0.33 5.46 16.94
N GLU A 39 1.14 6.51 16.80
CA GLU A 39 2.26 6.51 15.86
C GLU A 39 3.29 5.44 16.22
N GLU A 40 3.59 5.29 17.52
CA GLU A 40 4.45 4.19 18.00
C GLU A 40 3.82 2.82 17.71
N LEU A 41 2.53 2.64 17.96
CA LEU A 41 1.85 1.39 17.66
C LEU A 41 1.95 1.06 16.17
N TYR A 42 1.58 1.99 15.29
CA TYR A 42 1.49 1.74 13.86
C TYR A 42 2.87 1.57 13.23
N TRP A 43 3.79 2.51 13.43
CA TRP A 43 5.04 2.60 12.66
C TRP A 43 6.27 2.01 13.35
N GLU A 44 6.15 1.65 14.63
CA GLU A 44 7.25 1.03 15.37
C GLU A 44 6.95 -0.39 15.82
N LEU A 45 5.68 -0.78 16.02
CA LEU A 45 5.34 -2.10 16.56
C LEU A 45 4.59 -3.01 15.57
N LEU A 46 3.64 -2.46 14.82
CA LEU A 46 2.83 -3.23 13.87
C LEU A 46 3.43 -3.26 12.46
N TYR A 47 4.17 -2.22 12.10
CA TYR A 47 4.80 -2.09 10.79
C TYR A 47 6.10 -1.34 10.93
N HIS A 48 7.20 -1.94 10.50
CA HIS A 48 8.52 -1.30 10.55
C HIS A 48 9.33 -1.69 9.33
N GLN A 49 9.94 -0.71 8.67
CA GLN A 49 10.77 -0.91 7.46
C GLN A 49 10.08 -1.78 6.40
N ASN A 50 8.83 -1.44 6.07
CA ASN A 50 8.02 -2.15 5.07
C ASN A 50 7.76 -3.63 5.39
N THR A 51 7.76 -3.99 6.67
CA THR A 51 7.55 -5.36 7.13
C THR A 51 6.45 -5.40 8.19
N ILE A 52 5.53 -6.37 8.07
CA ILE A 52 4.55 -6.73 9.10
C ILE A 52 4.97 -8.00 9.85
N TYR A 53 4.34 -8.22 11.01
CA TYR A 53 4.74 -9.22 12.00
C TYR A 53 3.54 -10.02 12.51
N PRO A 54 3.76 -11.17 13.20
CA PRO A 54 2.69 -11.93 13.86
C PRO A 54 1.76 -11.08 14.74
N CYS A 55 2.30 -10.07 15.44
CA CYS A 55 1.50 -9.19 16.27
C CYS A 55 0.59 -8.24 15.47
N THR A 56 0.95 -7.88 14.23
CA THR A 56 0.13 -7.09 13.30
C THR A 56 -1.20 -7.79 13.03
N TYR A 57 -1.16 -9.09 12.73
CA TYR A 57 -2.36 -9.88 12.46
C TYR A 57 -3.33 -9.90 13.65
N ALA A 58 -2.80 -9.97 14.88
CA ALA A 58 -3.61 -9.95 16.08
C ALA A 58 -4.18 -8.56 16.41
N ALA A 59 -3.48 -7.49 16.04
CA ALA A 59 -3.86 -6.11 16.35
C ALA A 59 -4.90 -5.54 15.39
N VAL A 60 -4.80 -5.80 14.09
CA VAL A 60 -5.68 -5.21 13.06
C VAL A 60 -7.17 -5.38 13.35
N PRO A 61 -7.68 -6.52 13.83
CA PRO A 61 -9.10 -6.63 14.18
C PRO A 61 -9.58 -5.57 15.18
N TYR A 62 -8.73 -5.17 16.13
CA TYR A 62 -9.04 -4.09 17.07
C TYR A 62 -9.01 -2.72 16.42
N LEU A 63 -8.06 -2.45 15.52
CA LEU A 63 -7.98 -1.19 14.79
C LEU A 63 -9.21 -0.99 13.90
N VAL A 64 -9.62 -2.05 13.20
CA VAL A 64 -10.84 -2.06 12.38
C VAL A 64 -12.07 -1.87 13.26
N GLU A 65 -12.14 -2.51 14.43
CA GLU A 65 -13.27 -2.30 15.34
C GLU A 65 -13.38 -0.84 15.81
N ILE A 66 -12.27 -0.18 16.11
CA ILE A 66 -12.24 1.26 16.45
C ILE A 66 -12.75 2.09 15.27
N ALA A 67 -12.23 1.83 14.06
CA ALA A 67 -12.60 2.52 12.83
C ALA A 67 -14.09 2.39 12.50
N LEU A 68 -14.70 1.23 12.72
CA LEU A 68 -16.10 0.97 12.39
C LEU A 68 -17.09 1.46 13.45
N LYS A 69 -16.64 1.69 14.70
CA LYS A 69 -17.48 2.20 15.79
C LYS A 69 -17.42 3.71 15.94
N THR A 70 -16.47 4.37 15.31
CA THR A 70 -16.31 5.82 15.39
C THR A 70 -17.30 6.56 14.49
N GLU A 71 -17.62 7.81 14.85
CA GLU A 71 -18.34 8.75 13.98
C GLU A 71 -17.36 9.67 13.22
N SER A 72 -16.05 9.59 13.50
CA SER A 72 -15.02 10.43 12.87
C SER A 72 -14.58 9.85 11.52
N PRO A 73 -14.79 10.56 10.41
CA PRO A 73 -14.28 10.15 9.09
C PRO A 73 -12.76 10.01 9.06
N ASP A 74 -12.04 10.85 9.82
CA ASP A 74 -10.57 10.86 9.86
C ASP A 74 -10.02 9.57 10.47
N ILE A 75 -10.64 9.06 11.54
CA ILE A 75 -10.24 7.78 12.17
C ILE A 75 -10.48 6.61 11.21
N LEU A 76 -11.63 6.61 10.51
CA LEU A 76 -11.95 5.59 9.52
C LEU A 76 -10.95 5.63 8.36
N LEU A 77 -10.63 6.82 7.86
CA LEU A 77 -9.68 7.02 6.77
C LEU A 77 -8.26 6.59 7.15
N ASP A 78 -7.74 7.04 8.31
CA ASP A 78 -6.42 6.68 8.81
C ASP A 78 -6.29 5.15 8.99
N SER A 79 -7.31 4.51 9.56
CA SER A 79 -7.35 3.05 9.71
C SER A 79 -7.43 2.32 8.37
N PHE A 80 -8.20 2.84 7.40
CA PHE A 80 -8.32 2.27 6.06
C PHE A 80 -6.97 2.30 5.33
N ILE A 81 -6.30 3.45 5.34
CA ILE A 81 -4.97 3.62 4.73
C ILE A 81 -3.95 2.72 5.42
N THR A 82 -3.86 2.78 6.75
CA THR A 82 -2.87 2.02 7.53
C THR A 82 -3.02 0.52 7.31
N CYS A 83 -4.25 -0.01 7.40
CA CYS A 83 -4.49 -1.44 7.16
C CYS A 83 -4.23 -1.83 5.69
N GLY A 84 -4.47 -0.91 4.74
CA GLY A 84 -4.11 -1.09 3.34
C GLY A 84 -2.61 -1.23 3.13
N MET A 85 -1.80 -0.41 3.81
CA MET A 85 -0.33 -0.54 3.79
C MET A 85 0.15 -1.87 4.38
N PHE A 86 -0.49 -2.34 5.46
CA PHE A 86 -0.19 -3.64 6.03
C PHE A 86 -0.50 -4.78 5.05
N GLU A 87 -1.65 -4.74 4.37
CA GLU A 87 -2.01 -5.74 3.37
C GLU A 87 -1.11 -5.68 2.12
N ALA A 88 -0.71 -4.49 1.68
CA ALA A 88 0.21 -4.31 0.56
C ALA A 88 1.59 -4.95 0.84
N SER A 89 2.03 -4.90 2.10
CA SER A 89 3.32 -5.42 2.57
C SER A 89 3.25 -6.88 3.03
N SER A 90 2.06 -7.49 3.03
CA SER A 90 1.89 -8.91 3.31
C SER A 90 2.34 -9.72 2.11
N GLU A 91 3.27 -10.65 2.29
CA GLU A 91 3.73 -11.55 1.21
C GLU A 91 2.78 -12.75 1.00
N ASN A 92 1.65 -12.76 1.71
CA ASN A 92 0.79 -13.94 1.78
C ASN A 92 -0.15 -14.00 0.58
N ALA A 93 -0.22 -15.20 -0.01
CA ALA A 93 -1.18 -15.52 -1.06
C ALA A 93 -2.59 -15.69 -0.46
N PRO A 94 -3.66 -15.38 -1.21
CA PRO A 94 -5.05 -15.46 -0.72
C PRO A 94 -5.51 -16.82 -0.19
N GLN A 95 -4.82 -17.91 -0.53
CA GLN A 95 -5.18 -19.29 -0.15
C GLN A 95 -4.31 -19.86 0.97
N MET A 96 -3.47 -19.03 1.58
CA MET A 96 -2.59 -19.47 2.66
C MET A 96 -3.39 -19.58 3.96
N ASP A 97 -3.25 -20.67 4.71
CA ASP A 97 -3.94 -20.85 6.00
C ASP A 97 -3.16 -20.23 7.18
N VAL A 98 -1.85 -20.07 7.02
CA VAL A 98 -0.93 -19.57 8.05
C VAL A 98 0.04 -18.60 7.38
N PRO A 99 0.10 -17.32 7.80
CA PRO A 99 1.00 -16.35 7.21
C PRO A 99 2.47 -16.74 7.34
N SER A 100 3.25 -16.42 6.33
CA SER A 100 4.69 -16.70 6.28
C SER A 100 5.46 -16.06 7.42
N GLU A 101 4.98 -14.94 7.97
CA GLU A 101 5.60 -14.22 9.09
C GLU A 101 5.65 -15.08 10.36
N PHE A 102 4.62 -15.89 10.61
CA PHE A 102 4.61 -16.84 11.74
C PHE A 102 5.68 -17.93 11.58
N LEU A 103 6.07 -18.26 10.34
CA LEU A 103 7.15 -19.20 10.04
C LEU A 103 8.53 -18.52 10.08
N ARG A 104 8.64 -17.33 9.47
CA ARG A 104 9.87 -16.52 9.37
C ARG A 104 10.39 -16.13 10.74
N ASP A 105 9.51 -15.66 11.61
CA ASP A 105 9.91 -15.07 12.89
C ASP A 105 10.11 -16.13 13.99
N HIS A 106 10.18 -17.41 13.59
CA HIS A 106 10.43 -18.56 14.46
C HIS A 106 9.51 -18.58 15.68
N THR A 107 8.27 -18.10 15.57
CA THR A 107 7.36 -17.89 16.71
C THR A 107 7.22 -19.19 17.51
N PRO A 108 7.94 -19.38 18.63
CA PRO A 108 7.91 -20.64 19.34
C PRO A 108 6.70 -20.65 20.27
N ILE A 109 6.04 -21.81 20.39
CA ILE A 109 5.05 -22.12 21.44
C ILE A 109 3.61 -21.63 21.14
N LEU A 110 3.28 -21.17 19.93
CA LEU A 110 1.86 -21.04 19.52
C LEU A 110 1.39 -22.28 18.79
N ASP A 111 0.24 -22.81 19.19
CA ASP A 111 -0.38 -23.91 18.47
C ASP A 111 -0.99 -23.41 17.14
N GLN A 112 -1.10 -24.31 16.16
CA GLN A 112 -1.57 -23.95 14.82
C GLN A 112 -3.02 -23.49 14.79
N GLU A 113 -3.86 -23.88 15.76
CA GLU A 113 -5.26 -23.46 15.81
C GLU A 113 -5.35 -21.99 16.20
N THR A 114 -4.60 -21.57 17.22
CA THR A 114 -4.48 -20.16 17.62
C THR A 114 -3.98 -19.28 16.46
N ILE A 115 -2.96 -19.72 15.71
CA ILE A 115 -2.44 -18.95 14.56
C ILE A 115 -3.51 -18.80 13.47
N ARG A 116 -4.21 -19.89 13.12
CA ARG A 116 -5.30 -19.85 12.14
C ARG A 116 -6.44 -18.95 12.59
N ASP A 117 -6.79 -18.97 13.88
CA ASP A 117 -7.82 -18.10 14.43
C ASP A 117 -7.41 -16.63 14.34
N ILE A 118 -6.18 -16.26 14.73
CA ILE A 118 -5.67 -14.90 14.57
C ILE A 118 -5.77 -14.45 13.12
N TYR A 119 -5.31 -15.28 12.18
CA TYR A 119 -5.31 -14.92 10.77
C TYR A 119 -6.71 -14.85 10.16
N ARG A 120 -7.63 -15.73 10.57
CA ARG A 120 -9.04 -15.65 10.17
C ARG A 120 -9.66 -14.32 10.62
N GLU A 121 -9.41 -13.91 11.86
CA GLU A 121 -9.95 -12.66 12.39
C GLU A 121 -9.36 -11.44 11.68
N TYR A 122 -8.07 -11.47 11.34
CA TYR A 122 -7.43 -10.48 10.47
C TYR A 122 -8.17 -10.36 9.13
N HIS A 123 -8.38 -11.48 8.43
CA HIS A 123 -9.10 -11.48 7.14
C HIS A 123 -10.51 -10.93 7.25
N CYS A 124 -11.27 -11.34 8.28
CA CYS A 124 -12.61 -10.79 8.54
C CYS A 124 -12.59 -9.27 8.74
N ALA A 125 -11.57 -8.75 9.43
CA ALA A 125 -11.40 -7.33 9.65
C ALA A 125 -11.06 -6.57 8.34
N ILE A 126 -10.14 -7.09 7.52
CA ILE A 126 -9.82 -6.52 6.20
C ILE A 126 -11.05 -6.52 5.28
N LEU A 127 -11.85 -7.59 5.28
CA LEU A 127 -13.11 -7.64 4.53
C LEU A 127 -14.09 -6.55 4.99
N SER A 128 -14.17 -6.30 6.31
CA SER A 128 -15.05 -5.26 6.86
C SER A 128 -14.60 -3.85 6.45
N LEU A 129 -13.29 -3.59 6.35
CA LEU A 129 -12.77 -2.35 5.76
C LEU A 129 -13.04 -2.26 4.26
N THR A 130 -12.92 -3.37 3.53
CA THR A 130 -13.21 -3.43 2.10
C THR A 130 -14.66 -3.00 1.81
N GLU A 131 -15.60 -3.36 2.69
CA GLU A 131 -17.00 -2.91 2.60
C GLU A 131 -17.16 -1.38 2.75
N GLN A 132 -16.20 -0.68 3.35
CA GLN A 132 -16.20 0.78 3.50
C GLN A 132 -15.60 1.53 2.30
N THR A 133 -15.05 0.82 1.31
CA THR A 133 -14.33 1.41 0.17
C THR A 133 -15.12 2.51 -0.52
N GLU A 134 -16.40 2.28 -0.85
CA GLU A 134 -17.20 3.29 -1.57
C GLU A 134 -17.44 4.55 -0.72
N SER A 135 -17.58 4.40 0.60
CA SER A 135 -17.67 5.54 1.53
C SER A 135 -16.37 6.33 1.56
N ILE A 136 -15.22 5.64 1.61
CA ILE A 136 -13.89 6.25 1.61
C ILE A 136 -13.61 6.98 0.29
N LEU A 137 -13.92 6.37 -0.86
CA LEU A 137 -13.76 7.02 -2.16
C LEU A 137 -14.64 8.27 -2.28
N HIS A 138 -15.86 8.22 -1.73
CA HIS A 138 -16.71 9.41 -1.65
C HIS A 138 -16.08 10.51 -0.77
N LEU A 139 -15.53 10.16 0.39
CA LEU A 139 -14.81 11.11 1.26
C LEU A 139 -13.60 11.73 0.52
N ALA A 140 -12.80 10.91 -0.16
CA ALA A 140 -11.64 11.35 -0.93
C ALA A 140 -12.01 12.35 -2.03
N ARG A 141 -13.14 12.13 -2.71
CA ARG A 141 -13.63 13.04 -3.75
C ARG A 141 -14.11 14.37 -3.18
N MET A 142 -14.78 14.34 -2.03
CA MET A 142 -15.42 15.52 -1.42
C MET A 142 -14.48 16.34 -0.53
N GLY A 143 -13.42 15.71 -0.02
CA GLY A 143 -12.49 16.32 0.93
C GLY A 143 -11.39 17.15 0.25
N GLU A 144 -10.67 17.91 1.08
CA GLU A 144 -9.43 18.63 0.69
C GLU A 144 -8.17 17.76 0.84
N HIS A 145 -8.34 16.47 1.14
CA HIS A 145 -7.29 15.48 1.40
C HIS A 145 -6.65 14.95 0.11
N ASP A 146 -6.21 15.85 -0.78
CA ASP A 146 -5.57 15.45 -2.04
C ASP A 146 -4.32 14.59 -1.78
N ALA A 147 -3.58 14.86 -0.71
CA ALA A 147 -2.41 14.08 -0.31
C ALA A 147 -2.72 12.62 0.07
N ASP A 148 -3.96 12.32 0.49
CA ASP A 148 -4.35 10.98 0.93
C ASP A 148 -4.91 10.13 -0.22
N LYS A 149 -5.30 10.74 -1.35
CA LYS A 149 -5.93 10.05 -2.49
C LYS A 149 -5.10 8.87 -2.99
N ARG A 150 -3.78 9.05 -3.11
CA ARG A 150 -2.87 8.00 -3.57
C ARG A 150 -2.81 6.82 -2.59
N TYR A 151 -2.77 7.11 -1.28
CA TYR A 151 -2.80 6.08 -0.23
C TYR A 151 -4.14 5.35 -0.17
N ILE A 152 -5.25 6.04 -0.42
CA ILE A 152 -6.58 5.42 -0.53
C ILE A 152 -6.63 4.45 -1.70
N LEU A 153 -6.11 4.84 -2.87
CA LEU A 153 -6.02 3.96 -4.04
C LEU A 153 -5.10 2.76 -3.79
N ALA A 154 -3.99 2.96 -3.07
CA ALA A 154 -3.10 1.88 -2.68
C ALA A 154 -3.80 0.87 -1.75
N ALA A 155 -4.55 1.35 -0.76
CA ALA A 155 -5.33 0.52 0.14
C ALA A 155 -6.44 -0.26 -0.60
N ASP A 156 -7.22 0.39 -1.48
CA ASP A 156 -8.21 -0.29 -2.33
C ASP A 156 -7.56 -1.38 -3.20
N ALA A 157 -6.41 -1.10 -3.81
CA ALA A 157 -5.67 -2.10 -4.59
C ALA A 157 -5.22 -3.29 -3.71
N ALA A 158 -4.66 -3.02 -2.53
CA ALA A 158 -4.22 -4.06 -1.60
C ALA A 158 -5.38 -4.96 -1.15
N PHE A 159 -6.52 -4.38 -0.77
CA PHE A 159 -7.71 -5.13 -0.35
C PHE A 159 -8.32 -5.98 -1.48
N ARG A 160 -8.17 -5.55 -2.74
CA ARG A 160 -8.56 -6.35 -3.91
C ARG A 160 -7.53 -7.43 -4.29
N GLY A 161 -6.36 -7.44 -3.64
CA GLY A 161 -5.27 -8.37 -3.89
C GLY A 161 -4.29 -7.94 -4.98
N ASP A 162 -4.42 -6.72 -5.52
CA ASP A 162 -3.51 -6.16 -6.54
C ASP A 162 -2.27 -5.54 -5.86
N LYS A 163 -1.45 -6.38 -5.21
CA LYS A 163 -0.30 -5.94 -4.39
C LYS A 163 0.75 -5.18 -5.19
N ASP A 164 1.00 -5.57 -6.43
CA ASP A 164 1.95 -4.87 -7.32
C ASP A 164 1.52 -3.41 -7.54
N ILE A 165 0.22 -3.18 -7.76
CA ILE A 165 -0.33 -1.83 -7.92
C ILE A 165 -0.28 -1.08 -6.60
N ALA A 166 -0.66 -1.70 -5.49
CA ALA A 166 -0.59 -1.08 -4.17
C ALA A 166 0.84 -0.61 -3.86
N ASN A 167 1.83 -1.48 -4.06
CA ASN A 167 3.24 -1.17 -3.81
C ASN A 167 3.78 -0.10 -4.76
N MET A 168 3.38 -0.10 -6.04
CA MET A 168 3.71 0.97 -6.98
C MET A 168 3.17 2.33 -6.49
N LEU A 169 1.91 2.38 -6.05
CA LEU A 169 1.30 3.61 -5.54
C LEU A 169 1.95 4.08 -4.23
N LEU A 170 2.38 3.16 -3.35
CA LEU A 170 3.08 3.50 -2.11
C LEU A 170 4.53 3.97 -2.37
N THR A 171 5.21 3.36 -3.34
CA THR A 171 6.59 3.71 -3.72
C THR A 171 6.64 5.08 -4.37
N PHE A 172 5.69 5.37 -5.26
CA PHE A 172 5.60 6.62 -6.02
C PHE A 172 4.41 7.46 -5.54
N SER A 173 4.33 7.65 -4.21
CA SER A 173 3.13 8.23 -3.57
C SER A 173 2.92 9.71 -3.87
N VAL A 174 4.01 10.44 -4.11
CA VAL A 174 4.00 11.86 -4.48
C VAL A 174 3.87 12.05 -5.99
N GLY A 175 4.20 11.03 -6.79
CA GLY A 175 4.15 11.09 -8.25
C GLY A 175 5.19 12.00 -8.91
N ASP A 176 6.16 12.47 -8.13
CA ASP A 176 7.31 13.26 -8.58
C ASP A 176 8.39 12.41 -9.27
N GLU A 177 8.39 11.09 -9.07
CA GLU A 177 9.26 10.15 -9.75
C GLU A 177 8.56 8.80 -9.94
N TYR A 178 8.86 8.13 -11.06
CA TYR A 178 8.64 6.70 -11.25
C TYR A 178 9.91 6.05 -11.77
N ILE A 179 10.10 4.77 -11.47
CA ILE A 179 11.24 3.99 -11.99
C ILE A 179 10.69 2.74 -12.65
N THR A 180 11.07 2.52 -13.91
CA THR A 180 10.74 1.32 -14.67
C THR A 180 12.01 0.59 -15.10
N VAL A 181 12.00 -0.73 -15.18
CA VAL A 181 13.17 -1.53 -15.59
C VAL A 181 12.99 -2.07 -17.00
N CYS A 182 14.03 -1.94 -17.83
CA CYS A 182 14.01 -2.53 -19.16
C CYS A 182 14.11 -4.07 -19.07
N PRO A 183 13.13 -4.85 -19.58
CA PRO A 183 13.16 -6.31 -19.49
C PRO A 183 14.24 -6.98 -20.37
N THR A 184 14.92 -6.22 -21.22
CA THR A 184 15.95 -6.75 -22.13
C THR A 184 17.37 -6.56 -21.59
N CYS A 185 17.67 -5.39 -21.02
CA CYS A 185 19.02 -5.06 -20.56
C CYS A 185 19.11 -4.78 -19.05
N ASP A 186 18.00 -4.91 -18.31
CA ASP A 186 17.92 -4.75 -16.85
C ASP A 186 18.32 -3.36 -16.34
N GLN A 187 18.32 -2.36 -17.24
CA GLN A 187 18.66 -0.98 -16.89
C GLN A 187 17.41 -0.26 -16.37
N SER A 188 17.55 0.41 -15.23
CA SER A 188 16.55 1.34 -14.70
C SER A 188 16.39 2.55 -15.61
N ILE A 189 15.15 2.96 -15.82
CA ILE A 189 14.76 4.14 -16.58
C ILE A 189 13.95 5.01 -15.63
N TYR A 190 14.41 6.23 -15.44
CA TYR A 190 13.80 7.20 -14.55
C TYR A 190 12.71 7.94 -15.32
N ILE A 191 11.53 8.08 -14.73
CA ILE A 191 10.38 8.76 -15.34
C ILE A 191 9.98 9.89 -14.42
N TRP A 192 9.99 11.11 -14.96
CA TRP A 192 9.76 12.32 -14.18
C TRP A 192 8.75 13.23 -14.88
N PRO A 193 7.91 13.94 -14.11
CA PRO A 193 7.08 15.01 -14.63
C PRO A 193 7.91 16.17 -15.17
N ASP A 194 7.32 16.94 -16.07
CA ASP A 194 7.86 18.23 -16.50
C ASP A 194 7.49 19.36 -15.55
N GLU A 195 7.89 20.60 -15.88
CA GLU A 195 7.66 21.76 -15.02
C GLU A 195 6.17 22.05 -14.75
N GLU A 196 5.27 21.56 -15.62
CA GLU A 196 3.81 21.68 -15.47
C GLU A 196 3.18 20.46 -14.76
N GLU A 197 3.97 19.45 -14.39
CA GLU A 197 3.56 18.22 -13.68
C GLU A 197 2.49 17.37 -14.40
N GLU A 198 2.30 17.59 -15.71
CA GLU A 198 1.28 16.88 -16.49
C GLU A 198 1.89 15.88 -17.48
N ILE A 199 3.14 16.08 -17.91
CA ILE A 199 3.78 15.29 -18.94
C ILE A 199 4.97 14.53 -18.36
N LEU A 200 4.93 13.20 -18.47
CA LEU A 200 6.05 12.36 -18.06
C LEU A 200 7.08 12.19 -19.18
N PHE A 201 8.35 12.37 -18.83
CA PHE A 201 9.51 12.07 -19.68
C PHE A 201 10.36 10.96 -19.07
N ALA A 202 11.03 10.19 -19.93
CA ALA A 202 12.00 9.19 -19.49
C ALA A 202 13.44 9.73 -19.58
N TYR A 203 14.29 9.25 -18.68
CA TYR A 203 15.69 9.64 -18.52
C TYR A 203 16.56 8.40 -18.31
N GLU A 204 17.78 8.44 -18.85
CA GLU A 204 18.76 7.37 -18.71
C GLU A 204 19.39 7.30 -17.30
N ASP A 205 19.49 8.46 -16.65
CA ASP A 205 20.03 8.66 -15.31
C ASP A 205 19.09 9.59 -14.53
N ASP A 206 19.19 9.58 -13.20
CA ASP A 206 18.47 10.50 -12.32
C ASP A 206 18.76 11.97 -12.72
N PRO A 207 17.75 12.71 -13.22
CA PRO A 207 17.92 14.07 -13.72
C PRO A 207 18.18 15.11 -12.62
N VAL A 208 17.81 14.82 -11.36
CA VAL A 208 18.07 15.71 -10.22
C VAL A 208 19.55 15.65 -9.85
N SER A 209 20.10 14.44 -9.78
CA SER A 209 21.53 14.22 -9.50
C SER A 209 22.41 14.57 -10.71
N HIS A 210 21.88 14.43 -11.92
CA HIS A 210 22.60 14.59 -13.19
C HIS A 210 21.86 15.56 -14.10
N GLY A 211 21.91 16.87 -13.78
CA GLY A 211 21.19 17.97 -14.46
C GLY A 211 21.44 18.20 -15.96
N THR A 212 22.02 17.23 -16.66
CA THR A 212 22.15 17.17 -18.12
C THR A 212 21.60 15.87 -18.73
N ALA A 213 20.88 15.06 -17.96
CA ALA A 213 20.31 13.79 -18.42
C ALA A 213 19.44 14.01 -19.66
N LYS A 214 19.66 13.19 -20.69
CA LYS A 214 18.91 13.32 -21.94
C LYS A 214 17.46 12.87 -21.71
N ARG A 215 16.51 13.72 -22.06
CA ARG A 215 15.08 13.40 -22.03
C ARG A 215 14.64 12.59 -23.25
N PHE A 216 13.75 11.63 -23.02
CA PHE A 216 13.11 10.79 -24.02
C PHE A 216 11.60 10.88 -23.88
N SER A 217 10.88 11.00 -25.00
CA SER A 217 9.42 11.07 -24.99
C SER A 217 8.80 9.70 -24.77
N ILE A 218 7.74 9.66 -23.96
CA ILE A 218 6.89 8.48 -23.77
C ILE A 218 5.66 8.63 -24.68
N ILE A 219 5.35 7.59 -25.45
CA ILE A 219 4.14 7.54 -26.27
C ILE A 219 2.97 7.17 -25.36
N ALA A 220 2.21 8.18 -24.95
CA ALA A 220 1.04 7.99 -24.10
C ALA A 220 -0.01 7.07 -24.76
N LYS A 221 -0.66 6.25 -23.95
CA LYS A 221 -1.76 5.36 -24.34
C LYS A 221 -2.95 5.55 -23.42
N ARG A 222 -4.10 5.07 -23.89
CA ARG A 222 -5.34 5.10 -23.12
C ARG A 222 -5.38 3.99 -22.08
N PRO A 223 -5.38 4.29 -20.77
CA PRO A 223 -5.37 3.25 -19.72
C PRO A 223 -6.58 2.32 -19.80
N ASP A 224 -7.73 2.85 -20.21
CA ASP A 224 -9.00 2.11 -20.37
C ASP A 224 -9.04 1.17 -21.59
N MET A 225 -8.08 1.28 -22.52
CA MET A 225 -7.98 0.42 -23.71
C MET A 225 -6.88 -0.64 -23.62
N THR A 226 -6.21 -0.74 -22.47
CA THR A 226 -5.19 -1.77 -22.22
C THR A 226 -5.84 -3.14 -21.98
N ASN A 227 -5.07 -4.23 -22.05
CA ASN A 227 -5.54 -5.56 -21.65
C ASN A 227 -5.29 -5.86 -20.16
N ASP A 228 -4.76 -4.89 -19.42
CA ASP A 228 -4.41 -5.03 -18.01
C ASP A 228 -5.60 -4.60 -17.14
N SER A 229 -6.26 -5.56 -16.50
CA SER A 229 -7.43 -5.29 -15.66
C SER A 229 -7.11 -4.46 -14.42
N GLY A 230 -5.89 -4.56 -13.91
CA GLY A 230 -5.44 -3.80 -12.75
C GLY A 230 -5.28 -2.32 -13.11
N LEU A 231 -4.62 -2.01 -14.23
CA LEU A 231 -4.51 -0.65 -14.76
C LEU A 231 -5.88 -0.04 -15.08
N GLN A 232 -6.78 -0.80 -15.73
CA GLN A 232 -8.14 -0.34 -15.98
C GLN A 232 -8.89 -0.04 -14.68
N GLY A 233 -8.72 -0.90 -13.67
CA GLY A 233 -9.30 -0.74 -12.34
C GLY A 233 -8.79 0.52 -11.63
N LEU A 234 -7.47 0.72 -11.60
CA LEU A 234 -6.83 1.89 -11.04
C LEU A 234 -7.30 3.17 -11.74
N TYR A 235 -7.33 3.19 -13.08
CA TYR A 235 -7.80 4.35 -13.83
C TYR A 235 -9.25 4.70 -13.50
N ARG A 236 -10.13 3.71 -13.35
CA ARG A 236 -11.52 3.93 -12.94
C ARG A 236 -11.60 4.52 -11.53
N ARG A 237 -10.84 3.99 -10.56
CA ARG A 237 -10.83 4.51 -9.19
C ARG A 237 -10.26 5.93 -9.11
N ALA A 238 -9.18 6.22 -9.86
CA ALA A 238 -8.61 7.56 -9.95
C ALA A 238 -9.61 8.58 -10.53
N LEU A 239 -10.42 8.17 -11.53
CA LEU A 239 -11.52 8.99 -12.06
C LEU A 239 -12.62 9.24 -11.01
N GLU A 240 -12.96 8.24 -10.20
CA GLU A 240 -14.01 8.35 -9.18
C GLU A 240 -13.66 9.36 -8.09
N ILE A 241 -12.39 9.45 -7.69
CA ILE A 241 -11.90 10.38 -6.65
C ILE A 241 -11.32 11.68 -7.20
N GLU A 242 -11.29 11.84 -8.53
CA GLU A 242 -10.75 13.02 -9.21
C GLU A 242 -9.29 13.32 -8.80
N ASP A 243 -8.43 12.29 -8.78
CA ASP A 243 -6.98 12.43 -8.60
C ASP A 243 -6.34 12.95 -9.89
N LYS A 244 -6.27 14.28 -10.03
CA LYS A 244 -5.86 14.94 -11.28
C LYS A 244 -4.45 14.59 -11.72
N GLU A 245 -3.53 14.54 -10.77
CA GLU A 245 -2.12 14.31 -11.03
C GLU A 245 -1.91 12.86 -11.52
N LEU A 246 -2.46 11.88 -10.80
CA LEU A 246 -2.41 10.49 -11.26
C LEU A 246 -3.13 10.31 -12.60
N LEU A 247 -4.27 10.99 -12.82
CA LEU A 247 -4.99 10.94 -14.10
C LEU A 247 -4.17 11.52 -15.27
N ALA A 248 -3.33 12.53 -15.03
CA ALA A 248 -2.40 13.06 -16.02
C ALA A 248 -1.24 12.09 -16.29
N HIS A 249 -0.74 11.42 -15.26
CA HIS A 249 0.37 10.48 -15.34
C HIS A 249 -0.01 9.12 -15.96
N LEU A 250 -1.19 8.58 -15.67
CA LEU A 250 -1.61 7.23 -16.09
C LEU A 250 -1.51 6.96 -17.61
N PRO A 251 -1.83 7.90 -18.52
CA PRO A 251 -1.61 7.70 -19.95
C PRO A 251 -0.15 7.41 -20.33
N TYR A 252 0.81 8.04 -19.65
CA TYR A 252 2.23 7.80 -19.88
C TYR A 252 2.70 6.50 -19.21
N LEU A 253 2.19 6.19 -18.02
CA LEU A 253 2.46 4.90 -17.37
C LEU A 253 1.89 3.71 -18.16
N ALA A 254 0.75 3.90 -18.83
CA ALA A 254 0.19 2.95 -19.80
C ALA A 254 0.95 2.93 -21.16
N GLY A 255 1.88 3.87 -21.34
CA GLY A 255 2.54 4.18 -22.59
C GLY A 255 3.70 3.26 -22.94
N GLU A 256 4.38 3.63 -24.01
CA GLU A 256 5.55 2.93 -24.55
C GLU A 256 6.70 3.89 -24.80
N LEU A 257 7.92 3.40 -24.67
CA LEU A 257 9.13 4.08 -25.13
C LEU A 257 10.15 3.07 -25.65
N ASN A 258 11.21 3.55 -26.27
CA ASN A 258 12.40 2.73 -26.48
C ASN A 258 13.34 2.92 -25.28
N CYS A 259 13.88 1.83 -24.74
CA CYS A 259 14.87 1.88 -23.67
C CYS A 259 16.03 2.83 -24.04
N CYS A 260 16.36 3.75 -23.14
CA CYS A 260 17.39 4.77 -23.34
C CYS A 260 18.79 4.17 -23.61
N SER A 261 19.03 2.92 -23.18
CA SER A 261 20.33 2.25 -23.30
C SER A 261 20.43 1.24 -24.44
N CYS A 262 19.41 0.40 -24.64
CA CYS A 262 19.43 -0.67 -25.65
C CYS A 262 18.46 -0.47 -26.83
N ASP A 263 17.71 0.64 -26.85
CA ASP A 263 16.76 1.02 -27.91
C ASP A 263 15.63 -0.01 -28.18
N THR A 264 15.46 -0.99 -27.30
CA THR A 264 14.38 -1.97 -27.40
C THR A 264 13.06 -1.34 -26.96
N PRO A 265 11.95 -1.54 -27.69
CA PRO A 265 10.62 -1.08 -27.25
C PRO A 265 10.21 -1.70 -25.93
N ILE A 266 9.69 -0.89 -25.01
CA ILE A 266 9.20 -1.31 -23.70
C ILE A 266 7.83 -0.69 -23.42
N HIS A 267 7.02 -1.41 -22.64
CA HIS A 267 5.82 -0.87 -21.99
C HIS A 267 6.22 -0.35 -20.61
N VAL A 268 5.87 0.90 -20.29
CA VAL A 268 6.23 1.50 -18.99
C VAL A 268 5.62 0.69 -17.85
N TRP A 269 4.31 0.44 -17.93
CA TRP A 269 3.51 -0.22 -16.90
C TRP A 269 4.12 -1.53 -16.40
N THR A 270 4.50 -2.41 -17.31
CA THR A 270 5.01 -3.75 -16.94
C THR A 270 6.37 -3.71 -16.25
N GLY A 271 7.15 -2.65 -16.45
CA GLY A 271 8.45 -2.51 -15.80
C GLY A 271 8.40 -1.76 -14.46
N LEU A 272 7.22 -1.27 -14.03
CA LEU A 272 7.03 -0.63 -12.72
C LEU A 272 6.96 -1.66 -11.56
N PHE A 273 6.83 -2.95 -11.88
CA PHE A 273 6.72 -4.05 -10.93
C PHE A 273 7.93 -4.99 -11.07
N PRO A 274 9.09 -4.64 -10.48
CA PRO A 274 10.29 -5.48 -10.53
C PRO A 274 10.17 -6.74 -9.65
#